data_AF-A0A9N8QAU4-F1
#
_entry.id   AF-A0A9N8QAU4-F1
#
_cell.length_a   1.000
_cell.length_b   1.000
_cell.length_c   1.000
_cell.angle_alpha   90.00
_cell.angle_beta   90.00
_cell.angle_gamma   90.00
#
_symmetry.space_group_name_H-M   'P 1'
#
loop_
_entity.id
_entity.type
_entity.pdbx_description
1 polymer ?
#
loop_
_entity_poly.entity_id
_entity_poly.type
_entity_poly.pdbx_seq_one_letter_code
_entity_poly.pdbx_strand_id
1 'polypeptide(L)'
;MGESRTELIQWLNDLLALHYTKVEQCGSGAVYCQIVDSIYGNVPVGKVRFEAKHEYEYVTNYKVLQETFKKNKIDKPIPVERLTKCKMQDNLEFLQWLKKYWDTHYGGQPYDPEARRAGAGAAPPPLHGASTVGGIRSSAGGPRAGSAAGSAKGSTGMGAGRR
;
A
#
# COMPACT_ATOMS: atom_id res chain seq x y z
N MET A 1 -11.56 -27.89 12.73
CA MET A 1 -12.45 -27.60 11.58
C MET A 1 -11.70 -26.70 10.63
N GLY A 2 -11.47 -27.09 9.39
CA GLY A 2 -10.98 -26.16 8.37
C GLY A 2 -12.17 -25.40 7.81
N GLU A 3 -12.09 -24.08 7.70
CA GLU A 3 -13.15 -23.26 7.12
C GLU A 3 -13.37 -23.63 5.65
N SER A 4 -14.63 -23.63 5.25
CA SER A 4 -15.05 -24.00 3.90
C SER A 4 -14.63 -22.92 2.91
N ARG A 5 -14.34 -23.30 1.67
CA ARG A 5 -13.98 -22.37 0.58
C ARG A 5 -14.87 -21.12 0.53
N THR A 6 -16.18 -21.34 0.62
CA THR A 6 -17.17 -20.27 0.53
C THR A 6 -17.12 -19.35 1.76
N GLU A 7 -16.94 -19.92 2.95
CA GLU A 7 -16.83 -19.16 4.20
C GLU A 7 -15.57 -18.29 4.21
N LEU A 8 -14.46 -18.82 3.70
CA LEU A 8 -13.20 -18.10 3.57
C LEU A 8 -13.30 -16.92 2.59
N ILE A 9 -13.97 -17.12 1.45
CA ILE A 9 -14.22 -16.04 0.49
C ILE A 9 -15.13 -14.98 1.11
N GLN A 10 -16.19 -15.41 1.80
CA GLN A 10 -17.11 -14.49 2.46
C GLN A 10 -16.38 -13.66 3.52
N TRP A 11 -15.57 -14.29 4.36
CA TRP A 11 -14.74 -13.60 5.35
C TRP A 11 -13.77 -12.61 4.70
N LEU A 12 -13.12 -12.97 3.59
CA LEU A 12 -12.27 -12.05 2.82
C LEU A 12 -13.07 -10.81 2.37
N ASN A 13 -14.26 -11.04 1.81
CA ASN A 13 -15.10 -9.99 1.27
C ASN A 13 -15.58 -9.04 2.37
N ASP A 14 -15.95 -9.57 3.53
CA ASP A 14 -16.39 -8.79 4.69
C ASP A 14 -15.23 -8.04 5.34
N LEU A 15 -14.04 -8.65 5.45
CA LEU A 15 -12.87 -8.03 6.08
C LEU A 15 -12.24 -6.94 5.20
N LEU A 16 -12.16 -7.19 3.89
CA LEU A 16 -11.45 -6.32 2.96
C LEU A 16 -12.39 -5.44 2.14
N ALA A 17 -13.71 -5.53 2.25
CA ALA A 17 -14.65 -4.88 1.33
C ALA A 17 -14.27 -5.18 -0.13
N LEU A 18 -14.30 -6.46 -0.47
CA LEU A 18 -13.97 -7.02 -1.79
C LEU A 18 -15.12 -7.90 -2.29
N HIS A 19 -15.12 -8.18 -3.60
CA HIS A 19 -16.13 -9.04 -4.24
C HIS A 19 -15.47 -10.21 -4.96
N TYR A 20 -14.80 -11.08 -4.22
CA TYR A 20 -14.29 -12.32 -4.78
C TYR A 20 -15.36 -13.40 -4.83
N THR A 21 -15.29 -14.19 -5.90
CA THR A 21 -16.15 -15.35 -6.14
C THR A 21 -15.36 -16.65 -6.19
N LYS A 22 -14.05 -16.57 -6.42
CA LYS A 22 -13.15 -17.73 -6.53
C LYS A 22 -11.86 -17.50 -5.73
N VAL A 23 -11.39 -18.55 -5.06
CA VAL A 23 -10.10 -18.53 -4.35
C VAL A 23 -8.92 -18.29 -5.29
N GLU A 24 -9.05 -18.67 -6.56
CA GLU A 24 -8.03 -18.42 -7.59
C GLU A 24 -7.72 -16.93 -7.76
N GLN A 25 -8.69 -16.04 -7.50
CA GLN A 25 -8.49 -14.58 -7.55
C GLN A 25 -7.54 -14.08 -6.46
N CYS A 26 -7.37 -14.84 -5.38
CA CYS A 26 -6.39 -14.57 -4.32
C CYS A 26 -4.95 -14.86 -4.77
N GLY A 27 -4.76 -15.62 -5.86
CA GLY A 27 -3.45 -15.95 -6.42
C GLY A 27 -2.63 -14.74 -6.85
N SER A 28 -3.26 -13.56 -7.02
CA SER A 28 -2.58 -12.29 -7.26
C SER A 28 -1.66 -11.84 -6.12
N GLY A 29 -1.85 -12.37 -4.91
CA GLY A 29 -1.06 -12.05 -3.72
C GLY A 29 -1.38 -10.71 -3.05
N ALA A 30 -2.17 -9.84 -3.71
CA ALA A 30 -2.54 -8.53 -3.18
C ALA A 30 -3.39 -8.63 -1.91
N VAL A 31 -4.33 -9.58 -1.91
CA VAL A 31 -5.21 -9.88 -0.77
C VAL A 31 -4.39 -10.32 0.45
N TYR A 32 -3.43 -11.23 0.25
CA TYR A 32 -2.60 -11.72 1.34
C TYR A 32 -1.79 -10.60 1.98
N CYS A 33 -1.30 -9.65 1.18
CA CYS A 33 -0.64 -8.46 1.69
C CYS A 33 -1.57 -7.63 2.59
N GLN A 34 -2.84 -7.44 2.21
CA GLN A 34 -3.79 -6.68 3.04
C GLN A 34 -4.20 -7.42 4.32
N ILE A 35 -4.34 -8.74 4.29
CA ILE A 35 -4.67 -9.51 5.49
C ILE A 35 -3.55 -9.37 6.52
N VAL A 36 -2.28 -9.47 6.09
CA VAL A 36 -1.14 -9.26 6.98
C VAL A 36 -1.06 -7.80 7.44
N ASP A 37 -1.42 -6.86 6.57
CA ASP A 37 -1.50 -5.45 6.93
C ASP A 37 -2.56 -5.18 8.01
N SER A 38 -3.67 -5.91 8.01
CA SER A 38 -4.69 -5.80 9.07
C SER A 38 -4.21 -6.23 10.45
N ILE A 39 -3.18 -7.07 10.51
CA ILE A 39 -2.59 -7.54 11.77
C ILE A 39 -1.47 -6.60 12.23
N TYR A 40 -0.57 -6.23 11.31
CA TYR A 40 0.69 -5.57 11.66
C TYR A 40 0.79 -4.11 11.22
N GLY A 41 -0.01 -3.67 10.26
CA GLY A 41 0.00 -2.30 9.70
C GLY A 41 1.31 -1.88 9.02
N ASN A 42 2.28 -2.79 8.88
CA ASN A 42 3.65 -2.53 8.41
C ASN A 42 3.88 -2.96 6.96
N VAL A 43 2.83 -3.34 6.24
CA VAL A 43 2.94 -3.76 4.84
C VAL A 43 2.96 -2.50 3.96
N PRO A 44 3.93 -2.37 3.04
CA PRO A 44 3.93 -1.27 2.09
C PRO A 44 2.89 -1.51 0.99
N VAL A 45 1.61 -1.31 1.30
CA VAL A 45 0.47 -1.47 0.38
C VAL A 45 0.58 -0.60 -0.87
N GLY A 46 1.31 0.53 -0.81
CA GLY A 46 1.65 1.36 -1.98
C GLY A 46 2.51 0.67 -3.05
N LYS A 47 3.22 -0.40 -2.69
CA LYS A 47 4.01 -1.21 -3.65
C LYS A 47 3.22 -2.38 -4.22
N VAL A 48 2.06 -2.68 -3.65
CA VAL A 48 1.22 -3.81 -4.04
C VAL A 48 0.36 -3.41 -5.23
N ARG A 49 0.35 -4.25 -6.26
CA ARG A 49 -0.48 -4.08 -7.46
C ARG A 49 -1.80 -4.82 -7.26
N PHE A 50 -2.85 -4.06 -6.91
CA PHE A 50 -4.20 -4.59 -6.69
C PHE A 50 -4.91 -5.01 -7.99
N GLU A 51 -4.62 -4.34 -9.10
CA GLU A 51 -5.16 -4.64 -10.44
C GLU A 51 -4.23 -5.53 -11.27
N ALA A 52 -3.32 -6.28 -10.63
CA ALA A 52 -2.41 -7.17 -11.33
C ALA A 52 -3.19 -8.20 -12.17
N LYS A 53 -2.81 -8.34 -13.44
CA LYS A 53 -3.41 -9.32 -14.37
C LYS A 53 -2.40 -10.36 -14.85
N HIS A 54 -1.12 -10.03 -14.75
CA HIS A 54 -0.05 -10.88 -15.26
C HIS A 54 0.80 -11.49 -14.15
N GLU A 55 1.34 -12.68 -14.41
CA GLU A 55 2.10 -13.46 -13.42
C GLU A 55 3.33 -12.70 -12.88
N TYR A 56 4.01 -11.92 -13.73
CA TYR A 56 5.16 -11.11 -13.30
C TYR A 56 4.79 -10.03 -12.26
N GLU A 57 3.55 -9.54 -12.30
CA GLU A 57 3.02 -8.60 -11.29
C GLU A 57 2.72 -9.33 -9.98
N TYR A 58 2.21 -10.57 -10.07
CA TYR A 58 1.97 -11.40 -8.89
C TYR A 58 3.26 -11.66 -8.13
N VAL A 59 4.35 -12.00 -8.83
CA VAL A 59 5.69 -12.18 -8.23
C VAL A 59 6.11 -10.94 -7.44
N THR A 60 5.80 -9.75 -7.94
CA THR A 60 6.12 -8.48 -7.25
C THR A 60 5.31 -8.33 -5.96
N ASN A 61 4.03 -8.68 -5.96
CA ASN A 61 3.19 -8.71 -4.75
C ASN A 61 3.73 -9.73 -3.72
N TYR A 62 4.11 -10.93 -4.16
CA TYR A 62 4.69 -11.94 -3.26
C TYR A 62 6.03 -11.53 -2.66
N LYS A 63 6.86 -10.73 -3.36
CA LYS A 63 8.08 -10.16 -2.77
C LYS A 63 7.77 -9.24 -1.60
N VAL A 64 6.73 -8.40 -1.71
CA VAL A 64 6.27 -7.53 -0.61
C VAL A 64 5.77 -8.37 0.56
N LEU A 65 5.03 -9.44 0.28
CA LEU A 65 4.57 -10.39 1.30
C LEU A 65 5.74 -11.05 2.03
N GLN A 66 6.74 -11.55 1.30
CA GLN A 66 7.95 -12.16 1.87
C GLN A 66 8.74 -11.19 2.75
N GLU A 67 8.88 -9.93 2.33
CA GLU A 67 9.56 -8.90 3.12
C GLU A 67 8.85 -8.70 4.47
N THR A 68 7.52 -8.69 4.45
CA THR A 68 6.70 -8.54 5.66
C THR A 68 6.81 -9.78 6.56
N PHE A 69 6.75 -10.98 6.00
CA PHE A 69 6.93 -12.23 6.76
C PHE A 69 8.29 -12.29 7.45
N LYS A 70 9.36 -11.85 6.78
CA LYS A 70 10.69 -11.75 7.36
C LYS A 70 10.73 -10.76 8.53
N LYS A 71 10.11 -9.58 8.39
CA LYS A 71 10.02 -8.58 9.47
C LYS A 71 9.29 -9.12 10.69
N ASN A 72 8.23 -9.90 10.46
CA ASN A 72 7.37 -10.41 11.52
C ASN A 72 7.84 -11.78 12.05
N LYS A 73 8.97 -12.30 11.54
CA LYS A 73 9.57 -13.59 11.89
C LYS A 73 8.60 -14.78 11.75
N ILE A 74 7.86 -14.79 10.65
CA ILE A 74 6.91 -15.87 10.34
C ILE A 74 7.68 -17.01 9.64
N ASP A 75 7.84 -18.14 10.33
CA ASP A 75 8.55 -19.34 9.82
C ASP A 75 7.67 -20.19 8.87
N LYS A 76 6.84 -19.54 8.05
CA LYS A 76 6.00 -20.21 7.05
C LYS A 76 6.63 -20.05 5.67
N PRO A 77 7.08 -21.14 5.02
CA PRO A 77 7.54 -21.06 3.64
C PRO A 77 6.36 -20.71 2.72
N ILE A 78 6.50 -19.66 1.93
CA ILE A 78 5.52 -19.22 0.94
C ILE A 78 5.90 -19.81 -0.42
N PRO A 79 5.16 -20.81 -0.96
CA PRO A 79 5.46 -21.42 -2.25
C PRO A 79 5.00 -20.50 -3.40
N VAL A 80 5.75 -19.41 -3.64
CA VAL A 80 5.39 -18.37 -4.61
C VAL A 80 5.08 -18.95 -5.98
N GLU A 81 5.93 -19.84 -6.52
CA GLU A 81 5.73 -20.44 -7.85
C GLU A 81 4.44 -21.26 -8.00
N ARG A 82 3.91 -21.78 -6.88
CA ARG A 82 2.65 -22.57 -6.88
C ARG A 82 1.44 -21.65 -6.74
N LEU A 83 1.58 -20.59 -5.93
CA LEU A 83 0.54 -19.60 -5.67
C LEU A 83 0.33 -18.66 -6.87
N THR A 84 1.39 -18.25 -7.55
CA THR A 84 1.33 -17.38 -8.75
C THR A 84 0.62 -18.04 -9.92
N LYS A 85 0.66 -19.38 -10.00
CA LYS A 85 -0.08 -20.17 -11.01
C LYS A 85 -1.59 -20.22 -10.75
N CYS A 86 -2.08 -19.51 -9.74
CA CYS A 86 -3.48 -19.46 -9.34
C CYS A 86 -4.12 -20.84 -9.06
N LYS A 87 -3.32 -21.84 -8.66
CA LYS A 87 -3.81 -23.20 -8.42
C LYS A 87 -4.71 -23.26 -7.19
N MET A 88 -5.95 -23.73 -7.37
CA MET A 88 -6.99 -23.72 -6.33
C MET A 88 -6.56 -24.41 -5.02
N GLN A 89 -5.94 -25.59 -5.10
CA GLN A 89 -5.50 -26.35 -3.92
C GLN A 89 -4.46 -25.58 -3.09
N ASP A 90 -3.39 -25.10 -3.73
CA ASP A 90 -2.31 -24.37 -3.05
C ASP A 90 -2.80 -23.04 -2.46
N ASN A 91 -3.63 -22.30 -3.20
CA ASN A 91 -4.22 -21.05 -2.74
C ASN A 91 -5.18 -21.26 -1.55
N LEU A 92 -5.97 -22.34 -1.56
CA LEU A 92 -6.90 -22.65 -0.48
C LEU A 92 -6.17 -23.04 0.79
N GLU A 93 -5.13 -23.89 0.69
CA GLU A 93 -4.31 -24.27 1.83
C GLU A 93 -3.62 -23.05 2.46
N PHE A 94 -3.07 -22.16 1.62
CA PHE A 94 -2.43 -20.94 2.11
C PHE A 94 -3.43 -19.99 2.78
N LEU A 95 -4.63 -19.84 2.22
CA LEU A 95 -5.68 -18.97 2.75
C LEU A 95 -6.24 -19.51 4.08
N GLN A 96 -6.45 -20.81 4.20
CA GLN A 96 -6.81 -21.45 5.48
C GLN A 96 -5.76 -21.22 6.57
N TRP A 97 -4.49 -21.40 6.23
CA TRP A 97 -3.41 -21.12 7.17
C TRP A 97 -3.40 -19.65 7.56
N LEU A 98 -3.57 -18.74 6.60
CA LEU A 98 -3.55 -17.30 6.84
C LEU A 98 -4.73 -16.86 7.71
N LYS A 99 -5.91 -17.45 7.54
CA LYS A 99 -7.08 -17.19 8.40
C LYS A 99 -6.83 -17.63 9.84
N LYS A 100 -6.32 -18.85 10.06
CA LYS A 100 -5.94 -19.30 11.40
C LYS A 100 -4.87 -18.41 12.03
N TYR A 101 -3.91 -17.98 11.22
CA TYR A 101 -2.86 -17.06 11.65
C TYR A 101 -3.45 -15.70 12.06
N TRP A 102 -4.38 -15.18 11.25
CA TRP A 102 -5.11 -13.95 11.54
C TRP A 102 -5.90 -14.07 12.84
N ASP A 103 -6.69 -15.12 13.05
CA ASP A 103 -7.45 -15.32 14.30
C ASP A 103 -6.56 -15.37 15.55
N THR A 104 -5.33 -15.87 15.42
CA THR A 104 -4.38 -15.98 16.53
C THR A 104 -3.69 -14.66 16.86
N HIS A 105 -3.44 -13.83 15.85
CA HIS A 105 -2.65 -12.61 15.97
C HIS A 105 -3.47 -11.31 15.93
N TYR A 106 -4.73 -11.37 15.48
CA TYR A 106 -5.58 -10.21 15.36
C TYR A 106 -6.13 -9.79 16.73
N GLY A 107 -5.63 -8.66 17.23
CA GLY A 107 -6.01 -8.09 18.53
C GLY A 107 -7.33 -7.30 18.52
N GLY A 108 -8.17 -7.43 17.49
CA GLY A 108 -9.46 -6.73 17.40
C GLY A 108 -9.37 -5.24 17.04
N GLN A 109 -8.27 -4.80 16.43
CA GLN A 109 -8.09 -3.40 16.05
C GLN A 109 -9.02 -3.03 14.89
N PRO A 110 -9.60 -1.81 14.85
CA PRO A 110 -10.36 -1.36 13.69
C PRO A 110 -9.42 -1.21 12.49
N TYR A 111 -9.62 -2.04 11.46
CA TYR A 111 -8.85 -1.98 10.22
C TYR A 111 -9.74 -1.45 9.08
N ASP A 112 -9.30 -0.37 8.44
CA ASP A 112 -9.97 0.21 7.27
C ASP A 112 -9.21 -0.18 5.97
N PRO A 113 -9.69 -1.20 5.24
CA PRO A 113 -9.04 -1.70 4.02
C PRO A 113 -9.15 -0.72 2.85
N GLU A 114 -10.13 0.17 2.86
CA GLU A 114 -10.35 1.17 1.80
C GLU A 114 -9.38 2.33 1.97
N ALA A 115 -9.23 2.86 3.19
CA ALA A 115 -8.25 3.91 3.47
C ALA A 115 -6.81 3.46 3.16
N ARG A 116 -6.47 2.19 3.46
CA ARG A 116 -5.14 1.62 3.16
C ARG A 116 -4.91 1.44 1.65
N ARG A 117 -5.96 1.13 0.87
CA ARG A 117 -5.90 1.10 -0.61
C ARG A 117 -5.89 2.50 -1.22
N ALA A 118 -6.68 3.43 -0.70
CA ALA A 118 -6.73 4.82 -1.13
C ALA A 118 -5.40 5.54 -0.88
N GLY A 119 -4.70 5.21 0.22
CA GLY A 119 -3.33 5.66 0.47
C GLY A 119 -2.28 5.10 -0.50
N ALA A 120 -2.61 4.01 -1.22
CA ALA A 120 -1.79 3.40 -2.28
C ALA A 120 -2.23 3.80 -3.70
N GLY A 121 -3.36 4.48 -3.84
CA GLY A 121 -3.93 4.81 -5.14
C GLY A 121 -5.42 5.16 -5.08
N ALA A 122 -5.76 6.28 -4.46
CA ALA A 122 -6.99 6.99 -4.80
C ALA A 122 -6.83 7.63 -6.20
N ALA A 123 -6.89 6.79 -7.23
CA ALA A 123 -7.42 7.22 -8.52
C ALA A 123 -8.87 6.69 -8.55
N PRO A 124 -9.90 7.55 -8.44
CA PRO A 124 -11.26 7.10 -8.69
C PRO A 124 -11.36 6.60 -10.15
N PRO A 125 -12.19 5.58 -10.44
CA PRO A 125 -12.49 5.24 -11.83
C PRO A 125 -13.06 6.48 -12.54
N PRO A 126 -12.78 6.70 -13.84
CA PRO A 126 -13.27 7.87 -14.55
C PRO A 126 -14.78 7.69 -14.81
N LEU A 127 -15.60 8.08 -13.83
CA LEU A 127 -17.01 8.31 -14.10
C LEU A 127 -17.07 9.59 -14.97
N HIS A 128 -17.42 9.39 -16.23
CA HIS A 128 -17.73 10.47 -17.15
C HIS A 128 -18.79 11.39 -16.53
N GLY A 129 -18.46 12.68 -16.43
CA GLY A 129 -19.44 13.76 -16.29
C GLY A 129 -19.76 14.18 -14.86
N ALA A 130 -18.86 14.95 -14.25
CA ALA A 130 -19.24 15.91 -13.19
C ALA A 130 -18.29 17.11 -13.23
N SER A 131 -18.68 18.14 -13.98
CA SER A 131 -18.07 19.46 -13.89
C SER A 131 -18.43 20.06 -12.54
N THR A 132 -17.51 20.02 -11.58
CA THR A 132 -17.62 20.84 -10.36
C THR A 132 -16.38 21.70 -10.21
N VAL A 133 -16.59 22.96 -10.60
CA VAL A 133 -15.82 24.15 -10.27
C VAL A 133 -15.39 24.19 -8.80
N GLY A 134 -14.17 24.65 -8.55
CA GLY A 134 -13.80 25.31 -7.29
C GLY A 134 -12.83 24.54 -6.40
N GLY A 135 -11.60 25.06 -6.27
CA GLY A 135 -10.67 24.58 -5.25
C GLY A 135 -9.22 25.00 -5.42
N ILE A 136 -8.95 26.28 -5.72
CA ILE A 136 -7.63 26.87 -5.45
C ILE A 136 -7.31 26.71 -3.95
N ARG A 137 -6.23 26.01 -3.63
CA ARG A 137 -5.66 26.02 -2.28
C ARG A 137 -4.19 26.37 -2.37
N SER A 138 -3.97 27.64 -2.05
CA SER A 138 -2.72 28.35 -1.88
C SER A 138 -1.89 27.73 -0.75
N SER A 139 -0.60 27.52 -1.01
CA SER A 139 0.40 27.23 0.02
C SER A 139 1.13 28.51 0.46
N ALA A 140 1.40 28.54 1.76
CA ALA A 140 1.83 29.68 2.56
C ALA A 140 3.16 30.33 2.16
N GLY A 141 3.20 31.66 2.31
CA GLY A 141 4.42 32.46 2.48
C GLY A 141 4.07 33.73 3.26
N GLY A 142 4.60 33.85 4.48
CA GLY A 142 4.27 34.91 5.44
C GLY A 142 4.67 36.34 5.02
N PRO A 143 4.25 37.36 5.79
CA PRO A 143 4.29 38.75 5.34
C PRO A 143 5.62 39.42 5.72
N ARG A 144 6.21 40.18 4.79
CA ARG A 144 7.10 41.30 5.14
C ARG A 144 6.89 42.46 4.16
N ALA A 145 6.40 43.55 4.71
CA ALA A 145 6.20 44.83 4.05
C ALA A 145 7.53 45.59 3.90
N GLY A 146 7.54 46.56 2.97
CA GLY A 146 8.30 47.81 3.14
C GLY A 146 9.40 48.07 2.11
N SER A 147 9.10 49.02 1.21
CA SER A 147 10.00 49.71 0.28
C SER A 147 11.27 50.27 0.92
N ALA A 148 12.38 50.33 0.16
CA ALA A 148 13.03 51.57 -0.27
C ALA A 148 14.51 51.35 -0.66
N ALA A 149 14.85 51.93 -1.83
CA ALA A 149 16.03 52.72 -2.15
C ALA A 149 17.43 52.31 -1.62
N GLY A 150 18.33 52.12 -2.60
CA GLY A 150 19.49 53.01 -2.69
C GLY A 150 20.78 52.58 -2.01
N SER A 151 21.79 52.44 -2.86
CA SER A 151 23.20 52.78 -2.60
C SER A 151 24.09 51.78 -1.84
N ALA A 152 25.13 51.40 -2.60
CA ALA A 152 26.54 51.46 -2.21
C ALA A 152 27.23 50.18 -1.68
N LYS A 153 28.17 49.74 -2.55
CA LYS A 153 29.60 49.55 -2.27
C LYS A 153 30.07 48.12 -2.01
N GLY A 154 30.88 47.62 -2.95
CA GLY A 154 31.72 46.44 -2.76
C GLY A 154 32.64 46.15 -3.95
N SER A 155 33.80 46.81 -4.03
CA SER A 155 35.02 46.16 -4.55
C SER A 155 36.27 46.89 -4.05
N THR A 156 36.86 46.30 -3.03
CA THR A 156 38.30 46.08 -2.77
C THR A 156 39.31 46.73 -3.72
N GLY A 157 40.24 47.48 -3.12
CA GLY A 157 41.54 47.85 -3.69
C GLY A 157 42.49 48.21 -2.56
N MET A 158 43.13 47.20 -1.94
CA MET A 158 44.11 47.35 -0.87
C MET A 158 45.50 46.92 -1.40
N GLY A 159 46.46 47.83 -1.33
CA GLY A 159 47.88 47.62 -1.65
C GLY A 159 48.46 48.87 -2.33
N ALA A 160 49.58 49.47 -1.97
CA ALA A 160 50.62 49.23 -0.97
C ALA A 160 51.49 50.51 -0.92
N GLY A 161 52.38 50.66 0.06
CA GLY A 161 53.52 51.59 -0.06
C GLY A 161 53.84 52.43 1.16
N ARG A 162 54.58 51.84 2.10
CA ARG A 162 55.38 52.58 3.09
C ARG A 162 56.67 53.05 2.42
N ARG A 163 57.10 54.25 2.81
CA ARG A 163 58.49 54.72 2.99
C ARG A 163 59.43 54.71 1.79
#